data_AF-A0A3B8PM03-F1
#
_entry.id   AF-A0A3B8PM03-F1
#
_cell.length_a   1.000
_cell.length_b   1.000
_cell.length_c   1.000
_cell.angle_alpha   90.00
_cell.angle_beta   90.00
_cell.angle_gamma   90.00
#
_symmetry.space_group_name_H-M   'P 1'
#
loop_
_entity.id
_entity.type
_entity.pdbx_description
1 polymer ?
#
loop_
_entity_poly.entity_id
_entity_poly.type
_entity_poly.pdbx_seq_one_letter_code
_entity_poly.pdbx_strand_id
1 'polypeptide(L)' 'MGKVVILSDVVSSPAIADAGTIDVGSAGGKLFAIKPDSMGLAECPWPTFGRNPRHTGRVLK' A
#
# COMPACT_ATOMS: atom_id res chain seq x y z
N MET A 1 -14.06 -10.38 -0.73
CA MET A 1 -13.01 -9.69 -1.51
C MET A 1 -13.68 -8.65 -2.41
N GLY A 2 -13.68 -7.38 -1.99
CA GLY A 2 -14.21 -6.28 -2.82
C GLY A 2 -13.16 -5.80 -3.83
N LYS A 3 -13.56 -5.60 -5.08
CA LYS A 3 -12.72 -4.97 -6.11
C LYS A 3 -12.96 -3.46 -6.07
N VAL A 4 -11.93 -2.68 -5.76
CA VAL A 4 -11.97 -1.22 -5.91
C VAL A 4 -11.45 -0.88 -7.32
N VAL A 5 -12.25 -0.17 -8.10
CA VAL A 5 -11.88 0.29 -9.45
C VAL A 5 -11.61 1.78 -9.40
N ILE A 6 -10.37 2.16 -9.69
CA ILE A 6 -10.00 3.56 -9.90
C ILE A 6 -10.12 3.82 -11.41
N LEU A 7 -10.97 4.78 -11.79
CA LEU A 7 -11.32 5.07 -13.19
C LEU A 7 -10.24 5.86 -13.96
N SER A 8 -9.08 6.09 -13.34
CA SER A 8 -8.00 6.92 -13.84
C SER A 8 -6.63 6.28 -13.57
N ASP A 9 -5.64 6.58 -14.41
CA ASP A 9 -4.33 5.94 -14.34
C ASP A 9 -3.70 6.08 -12.96
N VAL A 10 -3.17 4.96 -12.46
CA VAL A 10 -2.42 4.89 -11.21
C VAL A 10 -0.95 4.93 -11.58
N VAL A 11 -0.34 6.10 -11.39
CA VAL A 11 1.09 6.34 -11.67
C VAL A 11 1.96 6.23 -10.41
N SER A 12 1.35 6.04 -9.25
CA SER A 12 2.04 5.96 -7.96
C SER A 12 2.12 4.52 -7.44
N SER A 13 3.14 4.24 -6.62
CA SER A 13 3.20 2.99 -5.86
C SER A 13 2.21 3.04 -4.69
N PRO A 14 1.39 2.01 -4.48
CA PRO A 14 0.49 1.95 -3.33
C PRO A 14 1.29 1.85 -2.02
N ALA A 15 0.81 2.51 -0.97
CA ALA A 15 1.42 2.49 0.36
C ALA A 15 0.41 2.04 1.43
N ILE A 16 0.86 1.31 2.45
CA ILE A 16 0.03 0.88 3.58
C ILE A 16 0.35 1.78 4.78
N ALA A 17 -0.65 2.54 5.24
CA ALA A 17 -0.55 3.35 6.45
C ALA A 17 -0.62 2.49 7.73
N ASP A 18 -0.15 3.03 8.85
CA ASP A 18 -0.13 2.34 10.15
C ASP A 18 -1.52 1.88 10.63
N ALA A 19 -2.60 2.50 10.11
CA ALA A 19 -3.98 2.12 10.39
C ALA A 19 -4.52 0.97 9.49
N GLY A 20 -3.68 0.41 8.60
CA GLY A 20 -4.06 -0.62 7.63
C GLY A 20 -4.75 -0.08 6.37
N THR A 21 -4.86 1.24 6.22
CA THR A 21 -5.39 1.88 5.00
C THR A 21 -4.37 1.80 3.87
N ILE A 22 -4.81 1.44 2.67
CA ILE A 22 -3.99 1.49 1.45
C ILE A 22 -4.25 2.83 0.77
N ASP A 23 -3.21 3.64 0.65
CA ASP A 23 -3.26 4.93 -0.04
C ASP A 23 -2.75 4.77 -1.47
N VAL A 24 -3.55 5.28 -2.43
CA VAL A 24 -3.26 5.24 -3.87
C VAL A 24 -3.47 6.61 -4.49
N GLY A 25 -2.40 7.17 -5.06
CA GLY A 25 -2.47 8.39 -5.85
C GLY A 25 -2.76 8.09 -7.33
N SER A 26 -3.72 8.82 -7.90
CA SER A 26 -4.03 8.74 -9.33
C SER A 26 -3.57 10.00 -10.09
N ALA A 27 -3.23 9.82 -11.37
CA ALA A 27 -2.91 10.92 -12.30
C ALA A 27 -4.06 11.93 -12.45
N GLY A 28 -5.29 11.55 -12.09
CA GLY A 28 -6.44 12.47 -12.02
C GLY A 28 -6.43 13.44 -10.82
N GLY A 29 -5.33 13.53 -10.06
CA GLY A 29 -5.19 14.46 -8.93
C GLY A 29 -5.96 14.04 -7.67
N LYS A 30 -6.42 12.79 -7.60
CA LYS A 30 -7.17 12.25 -6.46
C LYS A 30 -6.29 11.27 -5.68
N LEU A 31 -6.37 11.36 -4.35
CA LEU A 31 -5.80 10.40 -3.41
C LEU A 31 -6.94 9.52 -2.88
N PHE A 32 -6.78 8.20 -2.99
CA PHE A 32 -7.76 7.23 -2.53
C PHE A 32 -7.24 6.51 -1.29
N ALA A 33 -8.02 6.55 -0.22
CA ALA A 33 -7.79 5.80 1.02
C ALA A 33 -8.71 4.58 1.03
N ILE A 34 -8.15 3.40 0.84
CA ILE A 34 -8.89 2.13 0.80
C ILE A 34 -8.72 1.44 2.15
N LYS A 35 -9.83 1.10 2.81
CA LYS A 35 -9.80 0.38 4.10
C LYS A 35 -10.06 -1.13 3.86
N PRO A 36 -9.02 -1.97 3.79
CA PRO A 36 -9.18 -3.43 3.72
C PRO A 36 -9.58 -4.02 5.08
N ASP A 37 -10.16 -5.22 5.06
CA ASP A 37 -10.46 -5.99 6.28
C ASP A 37 -9.19 -6.55 6.95
N SER A 38 -8.07 -6.63 6.21
CA SER A 38 -6.77 -7.10 6.72
C SER A 38 -5.85 -5.93 7.09
N MET A 39 -5.31 -5.94 8.30
CA MET A 39 -4.55 -4.80 8.87
C MET A 39 -3.03 -4.81 8.60
N GLY A 40 -2.53 -5.47 7.54
CA GLY A 40 -1.08 -5.52 7.36
C GLY A 40 -0.57 -6.22 6.10
N LEU A 41 0.76 -6.34 6.05
CA LEU A 41 1.48 -7.06 5.02
C LEU A 41 1.13 -8.56 5.05
N ALA A 42 1.15 -9.20 3.89
CA ALA A 42 1.00 -10.65 3.81
C ALA A 42 2.15 -11.36 4.54
N GLU A 43 1.85 -12.44 5.24
CA GLU A 43 2.86 -13.33 5.82
C GLU A 43 3.51 -14.18 4.71
N CYS A 44 4.44 -13.58 3.97
CA CYS A 44 5.18 -14.24 2.90
C CYS A 44 6.63 -13.73 2.84
N PRO A 45 7.54 -14.42 2.13
CA PRO A 45 8.95 -14.00 2.06
C PRO A 45 9.13 -12.61 1.44
N TRP A 46 8.23 -12.18 0.56
CA TRP A 46 8.34 -10.96 -0.23
C TRP A 46 7.06 -10.10 -0.22
N PRO A 47 6.69 -9.50 0.92
CA PRO A 47 5.40 -8.84 1.07
C PRO A 47 5.38 -7.38 0.58
N THR A 48 6.54 -6.69 0.62
CA THR A 48 6.76 -5.36 0.06
C THR A 48 8.27 -5.07 -0.03
N PHE A 49 8.66 -4.10 -0.87
CA PHE A 49 10.02 -3.60 -0.92
C PHE A 49 10.42 -3.00 0.45
N GLY A 50 11.58 -3.41 0.98
CA GLY A 50 12.01 -2.96 2.31
C GLY A 50 11.42 -3.74 3.50
N ARG A 51 10.70 -4.85 3.26
CA ARG A 51 10.23 -5.86 4.24
C ARG A 51 9.24 -5.39 5.31
N ASN A 52 9.08 -4.09 5.52
CA ASN A 52 8.16 -3.52 6.50
C ASN A 52 7.38 -2.32 5.91
N PRO A 53 6.26 -1.91 6.53
CA PRO A 53 5.46 -0.78 6.05
C PRO A 53 6.24 0.54 5.98
N ARG A 54 7.34 0.67 6.73
CA ARG A 54 8.23 1.83 6.73
C ARG A 54 9.31 1.78 5.64
N HIS A 55 9.34 0.74 4.81
CA HIS A 55 10.35 0.51 3.76
C HIS A 55 11.80 0.67 4.24
N THR A 56 12.09 0.39 5.51
CA THR A 56 13.41 0.71 6.11
C THR A 56 14.53 -0.25 5.71
N GLY A 57 14.24 -1.33 4.97
CA GLY A 57 15.24 -2.33 4.63
C GLY A 57 15.86 -2.96 5.87
N ARG A 58 16.85 -3.85 5.68
CA ARG A 58 17.66 -4.35 6.81
C ARG A 58 18.71 -3.27 7.12
N VAL A 59 18.40 -2.36 8.04
CA VAL A 59 19.44 -1.52 8.67
C VAL A 59 20.28 -2.47 9.52
N LEU A 60 21.37 -2.99 8.95
CA LEU A 60 22.40 -3.68 9.72
C LEU A 60 23.07 -2.63 10.61
N LYS A 61 23.05 -2.88 11.91
CA LYS A 61 23.89 -2.19 12.89
C LYS A 61 25.22 -2.92 12.99
#